data_AF-A0A354X387-F1
#
_entry.id   AF-A0A354X387-F1
#
_cell.length_a   1.000
_cell.length_b   1.000
_cell.length_c   1.000
_cell.angle_alpha   90.00
_cell.angle_beta   90.00
_cell.angle_gamma   90.00
#
_symmetry.space_group_name_H-M   'P 1'
#
loop_
_entity.id
_entity.type
_entity.pdbx_description
1 polymer ?
#
loop_
_entity_poly.entity_id
_entity_poly.type
_entity_poly.pdbx_seq_one_letter_code
_entity_poly.pdbx_strand_id
1 'polypeptide(L)'
;MKKILLISALLISVWAVKADNRDQQIAFAQLPKSAQTFVEKHFSKDNISVIFKDIDRTSVSYEVYFKDGGEVEFSSNGDWKDIDCKRSQFPQSILPAKIYSFLTRNHSDLRIITVEKKKSGY
;
A
#
# COMPACT_ATOMS: atom_id res chain seq x y z
N MET A 1 -28.68 64.91 -12.04
CA MET A 1 -28.20 64.16 -10.85
C MET A 1 -27.50 62.90 -11.33
N LYS A 2 -26.22 62.74 -10.96
CA LYS A 2 -25.34 61.61 -11.29
C LYS A 2 -25.90 60.31 -10.70
N LYS A 3 -25.95 59.21 -11.49
CA LYS A 3 -25.66 57.84 -11.03
C LYS A 3 -25.12 57.00 -12.21
N ILE A 4 -23.80 56.99 -12.35
CA ILE A 4 -23.04 55.87 -12.93
C ILE A 4 -23.12 54.71 -11.94
N LEU A 5 -23.04 53.46 -12.40
CA LEU A 5 -22.49 52.25 -11.73
C LEU A 5 -23.33 51.03 -12.17
N LEU A 6 -22.82 49.88 -12.61
CA LEU A 6 -21.52 49.42 -13.10
C LEU A 6 -21.81 47.96 -13.53
N ILE A 7 -21.55 47.60 -14.78
CA ILE A 7 -21.69 46.23 -15.28
C ILE A 7 -20.55 45.41 -14.66
N SER A 8 -20.82 44.57 -13.67
CA SER A 8 -19.86 43.56 -13.22
C SER A 8 -20.18 42.24 -13.91
N ALA A 9 -19.44 41.96 -14.99
CA ALA A 9 -19.32 40.63 -15.54
C ALA A 9 -18.67 39.75 -14.45
N LEU A 10 -19.46 38.86 -13.86
CA LEU A 10 -18.98 37.84 -12.94
C LEU A 10 -18.21 36.80 -13.76
N LEU A 11 -16.93 37.05 -13.98
CA LEU A 11 -15.96 36.04 -14.41
C LEU A 11 -15.86 35.00 -13.31
N ILE A 12 -16.62 33.92 -13.43
CA ILE A 12 -16.41 32.71 -12.65
C ILE A 12 -15.13 32.08 -13.20
N SER A 13 -13.98 32.42 -12.62
CA SER A 13 -12.78 31.64 -12.80
C SER A 13 -13.02 30.27 -12.18
N VAL A 14 -13.26 29.27 -13.03
CA VAL A 14 -13.24 27.87 -12.63
C VAL A 14 -11.81 27.56 -12.22
N TRP A 15 -11.54 27.61 -10.92
CA TRP A 15 -10.35 27.00 -10.37
C TRP A 15 -10.49 25.50 -10.63
N ALA A 16 -9.70 24.99 -11.58
CA ALA A 16 -9.52 23.56 -11.74
C ALA A 16 -8.95 23.03 -10.42
N VAL A 17 -9.80 22.37 -9.64
CA VAL A 17 -9.36 21.61 -8.47
C VAL A 17 -8.50 20.48 -9.02
N LYS A 18 -7.18 20.64 -9.00
CA LYS A 18 -6.27 19.51 -9.14
C LYS A 18 -6.54 18.60 -7.93
N ALA A 19 -7.09 17.43 -8.19
CA ALA A 19 -7.10 16.35 -7.22
C ALA A 19 -5.66 15.85 -7.06
N ASP A 20 -4.90 16.51 -6.19
CA ASP A 20 -3.58 16.04 -5.75
C ASP A 20 -3.77 14.82 -4.84
N ASN A 21 -2.93 13.80 -5.02
CA ASN A 21 -2.80 12.58 -4.20
C ASN A 21 -4.07 11.75 -4.03
N ARG A 22 -4.43 10.97 -5.06
CA ARG A 22 -5.39 9.86 -4.89
C ARG A 22 -4.71 8.56 -5.18
N ASP A 23 -4.71 7.66 -4.21
CA ASP A 23 -4.40 6.26 -4.37
C ASP A 23 -5.09 5.75 -5.62
N GLN A 24 -4.28 5.34 -6.60
CA GLN A 24 -4.80 4.86 -7.86
C GLN A 24 -5.08 3.38 -7.72
N GLN A 25 -6.35 2.98 -7.79
CA GLN A 25 -6.67 1.56 -7.91
C GLN A 25 -6.09 1.01 -9.22
N ILE A 26 -5.35 -0.09 -9.15
CA ILE A 26 -4.69 -0.72 -10.28
C ILE A 26 -5.01 -2.21 -10.37
N ALA A 27 -4.80 -2.80 -11.55
CA ALA A 27 -4.86 -4.25 -11.74
C ALA A 27 -3.57 -4.92 -11.28
N PHE A 28 -3.65 -6.20 -10.91
CA PHE A 28 -2.49 -7.01 -10.49
C PHE A 28 -1.34 -7.00 -11.50
N ALA A 29 -1.65 -7.00 -12.80
CA ALA A 29 -0.64 -6.95 -13.86
C ALA A 29 0.16 -5.64 -13.89
N GLN A 30 -0.32 -4.58 -13.22
CA GLN A 30 0.36 -3.28 -13.13
C GLN A 30 1.30 -3.18 -11.92
N LEU A 31 1.32 -4.18 -11.02
CA LEU A 31 2.34 -4.27 -9.98
C LEU A 31 3.72 -4.51 -10.60
N PRO A 32 4.82 -4.09 -9.93
CA PRO A 32 6.16 -4.52 -10.32
C PRO A 32 6.28 -6.05 -10.33
N LYS A 33 7.14 -6.59 -11.21
CA LYS A 33 7.22 -8.05 -11.42
C LYS A 33 7.66 -8.81 -10.16
N SER A 34 8.54 -8.23 -9.35
CA SER A 34 8.95 -8.72 -8.03
C SER A 34 7.77 -8.84 -7.08
N ALA A 35 6.92 -7.81 -6.99
CA ALA A 35 5.71 -7.82 -6.17
C ALA A 35 4.70 -8.88 -6.64
N GLN A 36 4.47 -9.00 -7.96
CA GLN A 36 3.62 -10.06 -8.51
C GLN A 36 4.12 -11.45 -8.08
N THR A 37 5.41 -11.70 -8.25
CA THR A 37 6.04 -12.98 -7.89
C THR A 37 5.95 -13.25 -6.40
N PHE A 38 6.12 -12.22 -5.57
CA PHE A 38 6.02 -12.33 -4.12
C PHE A 38 4.59 -12.70 -3.70
N VAL A 39 3.58 -12.00 -4.23
CA VAL A 39 2.17 -12.29 -3.96
C VAL A 39 1.84 -13.70 -4.40
N GLU A 40 2.19 -14.13 -5.63
CA GLU A 40 1.92 -15.48 -6.13
C GLU A 40 2.60 -16.59 -5.30
N LYS A 41 3.77 -16.30 -4.70
CA LYS A 41 4.53 -17.28 -3.92
C LYS A 41 4.01 -17.45 -2.50
N HIS A 42 3.59 -16.37 -1.86
CA HIS A 42 3.31 -16.36 -0.42
C HIS A 42 1.84 -16.14 -0.08
N PHE A 43 1.08 -15.61 -1.04
CA PHE A 43 -0.34 -15.31 -0.91
C PHE A 43 -1.10 -15.92 -2.11
N SER A 44 -2.43 -15.92 -2.05
CA SER A 44 -3.24 -16.33 -3.19
C SER A 44 -3.69 -15.11 -3.98
N LYS A 45 -3.44 -15.09 -5.29
CA LYS A 45 -3.95 -14.04 -6.19
C LYS A 45 -5.48 -13.96 -6.16
N ASP A 46 -6.17 -15.09 -5.99
CA ASP A 46 -7.64 -15.14 -5.90
C ASP A 46 -8.16 -14.53 -4.59
N ASN A 47 -7.29 -14.40 -3.59
CA ASN A 47 -7.59 -13.78 -2.31
C ASN A 47 -7.38 -12.25 -2.33
N ILE A 48 -6.89 -11.67 -3.44
CA ILE A 48 -6.75 -10.21 -3.56
C ILE A 48 -8.14 -9.57 -3.60
N SER A 49 -8.32 -8.53 -2.79
CA SER A 49 -9.51 -7.68 -2.76
C SER A 49 -9.30 -6.46 -3.64
N VAL A 50 -8.26 -5.68 -3.37
CA VAL A 50 -7.95 -4.44 -4.08
C VAL A 50 -6.45 -4.16 -4.06
N ILE A 51 -5.97 -3.44 -5.07
CA ILE A 51 -4.58 -3.00 -5.17
C ILE A 51 -4.58 -1.50 -5.43
N PHE A 52 -3.82 -0.77 -4.62
CA PHE A 52 -3.60 0.66 -4.80
C PHE A 52 -2.15 0.93 -5.16
N LYS A 53 -1.94 1.89 -6.05
CA LYS A 53 -0.68 2.57 -6.25
C LYS A 53 -0.78 3.92 -5.55
N ASP A 54 -0.09 4.04 -4.43
CA ASP A 54 0.05 5.30 -3.72
C ASP A 54 1.23 6.07 -4.31
N ILE A 55 1.00 7.35 -4.56
CA ILE A 55 1.98 8.29 -5.09
C ILE A 55 2.00 9.49 -4.14
N ASP A 56 2.93 9.47 -3.21
CA ASP A 56 3.27 10.65 -2.43
C ASP A 56 4.31 11.50 -3.19
N ARG A 57 4.53 12.74 -2.74
CA ARG A 57 5.36 13.76 -3.40
C ARG A 57 6.73 13.27 -3.87
N THR A 58 7.31 12.29 -3.18
CA THR A 58 8.66 11.78 -3.47
C THR A 58 8.74 10.25 -3.58
N SER A 59 7.64 9.54 -3.38
CA SER A 59 7.65 8.08 -3.31
C SER A 59 6.44 7.46 -3.96
N VAL A 60 6.66 6.27 -4.53
CA VAL A 60 5.60 5.38 -5.00
C VAL A 60 5.64 4.12 -4.15
N SER A 61 4.48 3.71 -3.67
CA SER A 61 4.25 2.43 -3.01
C SER A 61 3.09 1.71 -3.70
N TYR A 62 3.02 0.40 -3.46
CA TYR A 62 1.89 -0.40 -3.90
C TYR A 62 1.35 -1.17 -2.71
N GLU A 63 0.05 -1.03 -2.46
CA GLU A 63 -0.63 -1.70 -1.35
C GLU A 63 -1.55 -2.78 -1.93
N VAL A 64 -1.38 -4.01 -1.47
CA VAL A 64 -2.22 -5.14 -1.85
C VAL A 64 -3.03 -5.56 -0.64
N TYR A 65 -4.34 -5.36 -0.72
CA TYR A 65 -5.30 -5.76 0.31
C TYR A 65 -5.94 -7.09 -0.06
N PHE A 66 -6.03 -8.01 0.90
CA PHE A 66 -6.61 -9.35 0.74
C PHE A 66 -7.99 -9.45 1.40
N LYS A 67 -8.83 -10.38 0.91
CA LYS A 67 -10.21 -10.57 1.37
C LYS A 67 -10.29 -11.05 2.83
N ASP A 68 -9.25 -11.73 3.31
CA ASP A 68 -9.11 -12.17 4.70
C ASP A 68 -8.60 -11.08 5.64
N GLY A 69 -8.40 -9.86 5.14
CA GLY A 69 -7.93 -8.71 5.91
C GLY A 69 -6.41 -8.64 6.08
N GLY A 70 -5.65 -9.44 5.31
CA GLY A 70 -4.22 -9.22 5.15
C GLY A 70 -3.90 -8.02 4.24
N GLU A 71 -2.69 -7.50 4.37
CA GLU A 71 -2.17 -6.39 3.59
C GLU A 71 -0.66 -6.59 3.34
N VAL A 72 -0.20 -6.19 2.16
CA VAL A 72 1.24 -6.09 1.86
C VAL A 72 1.53 -4.77 1.16
N GLU A 73 2.44 -3.97 1.74
CA GLU A 73 3.00 -2.78 1.11
C GLU A 73 4.30 -3.15 0.39
N PHE A 74 4.43 -2.71 -0.86
CA PHE A 74 5.63 -2.81 -1.66
C PHE A 74 6.22 -1.43 -1.94
N SER A 75 7.54 -1.36 -1.99
CA SER A 75 8.25 -0.19 -2.50
C SER A 75 8.05 -0.04 -4.03
N SER A 76 8.48 1.09 -4.58
CA SER A 76 8.40 1.38 -6.01
C SER A 76 9.06 0.30 -6.91
N ASN A 77 10.07 -0.41 -6.40
CA ASN A 77 10.74 -1.51 -7.10
C ASN A 77 10.06 -2.88 -6.93
N GLY A 78 9.00 -2.97 -6.11
CA GLY A 78 8.25 -4.18 -5.80
C GLY A 78 8.81 -5.05 -4.68
N ASP A 79 9.82 -4.60 -3.95
CA ASP A 79 10.24 -5.24 -2.69
C ASP A 79 9.22 -4.93 -1.60
N TRP A 80 8.77 -5.95 -0.85
CA TRP A 80 7.86 -5.74 0.27
C TRP A 80 8.55 -4.96 1.40
N LYS A 81 7.77 -4.11 2.06
CA LYS A 81 8.17 -3.27 3.19
C LYS A 81 7.38 -3.60 4.44
N ASP A 82 6.07 -3.77 4.31
CA ASP A 82 5.19 -4.10 5.41
C ASP A 82 4.26 -5.24 4.99
N ILE A 83 4.00 -6.15 5.92
CA ILE A 83 3.09 -7.27 5.78
C ILE A 83 2.26 -7.31 7.04
N ASP A 84 0.98 -7.01 6.89
CA ASP A 84 0.01 -7.08 7.96
C ASP A 84 -0.93 -8.28 7.78
N CYS A 85 -1.02 -9.11 8.81
CA CYS A 85 -1.86 -10.30 8.89
C CYS A 85 -2.76 -10.22 10.15
N LYS A 86 -3.34 -9.04 10.46
CA LYS A 86 -4.25 -8.85 11.62
C LYS A 86 -5.32 -9.93 11.72
N ARG A 87 -5.91 -10.35 10.61
CA ARG A 87 -7.01 -11.33 10.57
C ARG A 87 -6.68 -12.60 9.79
N SER A 88 -5.58 -12.62 9.05
CA SER A 88 -5.10 -13.75 8.27
C SER A 88 -3.93 -14.47 8.97
N GLN A 89 -3.44 -15.54 8.34
CA GLN A 89 -2.28 -16.28 8.83
C GLN A 89 -1.01 -15.77 8.15
N PHE A 90 -0.01 -15.37 8.94
CA PHE A 90 1.27 -14.93 8.40
C PHE A 90 2.04 -16.11 7.75
N PRO A 91 2.48 -16.02 6.49
CA PRO A 91 3.29 -17.04 5.84
C PRO A 91 4.74 -17.05 6.40
N GLN A 92 5.04 -17.99 7.31
CA GLN A 92 6.32 -18.04 8.02
C GLN A 92 7.55 -18.11 7.11
N SER A 93 7.41 -18.63 5.89
CA SER A 93 8.48 -18.68 4.87
C SER A 93 9.04 -17.32 4.45
N ILE A 94 8.34 -16.22 4.78
CA ILE A 94 8.78 -14.86 4.46
C ILE A 94 9.89 -14.39 5.41
N LEU A 95 9.95 -14.94 6.63
CA LEU A 95 10.90 -14.50 7.63
C LEU A 95 12.34 -14.99 7.33
N PRO A 96 13.35 -14.16 7.61
CA PRO A 96 14.72 -14.63 7.72
C PRO A 96 14.84 -15.75 8.77
N ALA A 97 15.64 -16.78 8.45
CA ALA A 97 15.80 -17.96 9.31
C ALA A 97 16.18 -17.63 10.77
N LYS A 98 16.98 -16.57 10.99
CA LYS A 98 17.37 -16.10 12.33
C LYS A 98 16.17 -15.57 13.13
N ILE A 99 15.29 -14.77 12.51
CA ILE A 99 14.09 -14.23 13.15
C ILE A 99 13.12 -15.37 13.44
N TYR A 100 12.87 -16.23 12.44
CA TYR A 100 12.01 -17.40 12.62
C TYR A 100 12.47 -18.27 13.79
N SER A 101 13.77 -18.61 13.84
CA SER A 101 14.34 -19.41 14.93
C SER A 101 14.26 -18.72 16.29
N PHE A 102 14.36 -17.40 16.34
CA PHE A 102 14.20 -16.65 17.58
C PHE A 102 12.76 -16.70 18.08
N LEU A 103 11.78 -16.48 17.19
CA LEU A 103 10.37 -16.53 17.55
C LEU A 103 9.93 -17.92 18.01
N THR A 104 10.32 -18.99 17.29
CA THR A 104 9.94 -20.35 17.68
C THR A 104 10.56 -20.81 19.01
N ARG A 105 11.71 -20.26 19.40
CA ARG A 105 12.34 -20.58 20.70
C ARG A 105 11.77 -19.79 21.87
N ASN A 106 11.41 -18.52 21.66
CA ASN A 106 11.07 -17.61 22.75
C ASN A 106 9.58 -17.27 22.84
N HIS A 107 8.82 -17.47 21.76
CA HIS A 107 7.45 -16.99 21.57
C HIS A 107 6.60 -17.98 20.75
N SER A 108 6.76 -19.29 20.96
CA SER A 108 6.14 -20.34 20.14
C SER A 108 4.61 -20.36 20.17
N ASP A 109 4.01 -19.79 21.20
CA ASP A 109 2.56 -19.69 21.43
C ASP A 109 1.96 -18.40 20.84
N LEU A 110 2.80 -17.46 20.41
CA LEU A 110 2.37 -16.21 19.81
C LEU A 110 2.32 -16.31 18.29
N ARG A 111 1.33 -15.64 17.70
CA ARG A 111 1.24 -15.47 16.25
C ARG A 111 1.86 -14.15 15.80
N ILE A 112 2.43 -14.15 14.61
CA ILE A 112 2.93 -12.94 13.95
C ILE A 112 1.75 -12.18 13.38
N ILE A 113 1.64 -10.89 13.73
CA ILE A 113 0.61 -9.99 13.21
C ILE A 113 1.17 -9.16 12.07
N THR A 114 2.27 -8.45 12.33
CA THR A 114 2.86 -7.51 11.36
C THR A 114 4.36 -7.73 11.30
N VAL A 115 4.94 -7.59 10.10
CA VAL A 115 6.39 -7.56 9.90
C VAL A 115 6.73 -6.40 8.97
N GLU A 116 7.42 -5.42 9.52
CA GLU A 116 7.93 -4.27 8.78
C GLU A 116 9.43 -4.45 8.49
N LYS A 117 9.91 -3.89 7.38
CA LYS A 117 11.32 -3.78 7.02
C LYS A 117 11.74 -2.32 7.04
N LYS A 118 12.75 -2.02 7.83
CA LYS A 118 13.39 -0.70 7.93
C LYS A 118 14.80 -0.76 7.38
N LYS A 119 15.40 0.41 7.09
CA LYS A 119 16.81 0.50 6.69
C LYS A 119 17.76 -0.13 7.72
N SER A 120 17.40 -0.11 9.00
CA SER A 120 18.18 -0.66 10.10
C SER A 120 17.87 -2.13 10.42
N GLY A 121 16.91 -2.77 9.74
CA GLY A 121 16.52 -4.14 10.03
C GLY A 121 15.03 -4.40 9.82
N TYR A 122 14.42 -5.04 10.81
CA TYR A 122 13.00 -5.35 10.89
C TYR A 122 12.44 -4.67 12.13
#